data_AF-A0A943W6T8-F1
#
_entry.id   AF-A0A943W6T8-F1
#
_cell.length_a   1.000
_cell.length_b   1.000
_cell.length_c   1.000
_cell.angle_alpha   90.00
_cell.angle_beta   90.00
_cell.angle_gamma   90.00
#
_symmetry.space_group_name_H-M   'P 1'
#
loop_
_entity.id
_entity.type
_entity.pdbx_description
1 polymer ?
#
loop_
_entity_poly.entity_id
_entity_poly.type
_entity_poly.pdbx_seq_one_letter_code
_entity_poly.pdbx_strand_id
1 'polypeptide(L)'
;MSKFLKLFLALIVVAGCSPKENSGNLTISTENGDVRYNVEEAQTPEELEKGLMNRDSLAADSGMIFNLADVENQVAMWMKDTKIPLDMLFVNSNGRIFFIEENATPMSEELIIAPEPALAVIELNAGDVKKHGIKIGDTVKHHFFDEFNKKVYEDEGKQPPREEESNSVSSQEVQEDAQPQPAAAEPASPSDEGSPAPQDGEMNKTEKVLSE
;
A
#
# COMPACT_ATOMS: atom_id res chain seq x y z
N MET A 1 27.59 64.84 -29.08
CA MET A 1 28.53 63.72 -28.85
C MET A 1 27.87 62.73 -27.91
N SER A 2 27.76 61.48 -28.36
CA SER A 2 27.38 60.25 -27.63
C SER A 2 27.90 60.24 -26.17
N LYS A 3 27.18 59.69 -25.18
CA LYS A 3 27.29 58.27 -24.83
C LYS A 3 26.17 57.79 -23.87
N PHE A 4 25.37 56.83 -24.36
CA PHE A 4 24.89 55.58 -23.72
C PHE A 4 24.73 55.56 -22.19
N LEU A 5 23.51 55.48 -21.64
CA LEU A 5 22.70 54.26 -21.46
C LEU A 5 23.52 53.04 -21.01
N LYS A 6 23.43 52.65 -19.72
CA LYS A 6 23.20 51.26 -19.25
C LYS A 6 22.60 51.27 -17.83
N LEU A 7 21.28 51.14 -17.77
CA LEU A 7 20.54 50.70 -16.59
C LEU A 7 20.90 49.22 -16.37
N PHE A 8 21.69 48.91 -15.33
CA PHE A 8 21.96 47.53 -14.93
C PHE A 8 20.78 47.04 -14.09
N LEU A 9 19.74 46.52 -14.74
CA LEU A 9 18.75 45.68 -14.11
C LEU A 9 19.40 44.31 -13.87
N ALA A 10 19.84 44.06 -12.64
CA ALA A 10 20.29 42.74 -12.22
C ALA A 10 19.07 41.81 -12.18
N LEU A 11 18.86 41.03 -13.25
CA LEU A 11 17.93 39.92 -13.28
C LEU A 11 18.55 38.79 -12.43
N ILE A 12 18.20 38.74 -11.15
CA ILE A 12 18.50 37.58 -10.30
C ILE A 12 17.61 36.44 -10.81
N VAL A 13 18.17 35.58 -11.65
CA VAL A 13 17.56 34.29 -11.98
C VAL A 13 17.74 33.42 -10.73
N VAL A 14 16.73 33.44 -9.86
CA VAL A 14 16.59 32.41 -8.83
C VAL A 14 16.23 31.13 -9.58
N ALA A 15 17.24 30.32 -9.89
CA ALA A 15 17.04 28.94 -10.28
C ALA A 15 16.47 28.22 -9.06
N GLY A 16 15.16 28.22 -8.92
CA GLY A 16 14.47 27.37 -7.96
C GLY A 16 14.74 25.93 -8.38
N CYS A 17 15.60 25.23 -7.63
CA CYS A 17 15.53 23.78 -7.60
C CYS A 17 14.17 23.43 -7.01
N SER A 18 13.21 23.08 -7.86
CA SER A 18 12.01 22.41 -7.38
C SER A 18 12.47 21.10 -6.73
N PRO A 19 12.19 20.85 -5.45
CA PRO A 19 12.38 19.52 -4.88
C PRO A 19 11.59 18.54 -5.75
N LYS A 20 12.28 17.50 -6.22
CA LYS A 20 11.65 16.40 -6.94
C LYS A 20 10.64 15.77 -6.00
N GLU A 21 9.36 15.78 -6.35
CA GLU A 21 8.37 14.97 -5.64
C GLU A 21 8.74 13.49 -5.87
N ASN A 22 9.38 12.89 -4.88
CA ASN A 22 9.64 11.44 -4.85
C ASN A 22 8.36 10.76 -4.34
N SER A 23 7.29 10.81 -5.13
CA SER A 23 6.03 10.11 -4.84
C SER A 23 5.83 8.91 -5.75
N GLY A 24 5.50 7.75 -5.18
CA GLY A 24 5.26 6.49 -5.87
C GLY A 24 3.87 5.92 -5.59
N ASN A 25 3.34 5.12 -6.52
CA ASN A 25 2.11 4.36 -6.29
C ASN A 25 2.44 3.09 -5.51
N LEU A 26 1.80 2.90 -4.36
CA LEU A 26 1.90 1.70 -3.55
C LEU A 26 0.55 0.98 -3.52
N THR A 27 0.56 -0.34 -3.68
CA THR A 27 -0.65 -1.18 -3.54
C THR A 27 -0.43 -2.23 -2.47
N ILE A 28 -1.38 -2.37 -1.55
CA ILE A 28 -1.44 -3.47 -0.59
C ILE A 28 -2.55 -4.42 -1.05
N SER A 29 -2.18 -5.62 -1.47
CA SER A 29 -3.11 -6.69 -1.81
C SER A 29 -3.53 -7.43 -0.54
N THR A 30 -4.79 -7.23 -0.14
CA THR A 30 -5.42 -7.87 1.03
C THR A 30 -6.42 -8.94 0.60
N GLU A 31 -6.95 -9.73 1.55
CA GLU A 31 -8.07 -10.64 1.27
C GLU A 31 -9.35 -9.94 0.81
N ASN A 32 -9.52 -8.66 1.17
CA ASN A 32 -10.70 -7.84 0.85
C ASN A 32 -10.54 -7.07 -0.47
N GLY A 33 -9.40 -7.20 -1.13
CA GLY A 33 -9.06 -6.49 -2.36
C GLY A 33 -7.84 -5.58 -2.22
N ASP A 34 -7.49 -4.95 -3.33
CA ASP A 34 -6.34 -4.04 -3.40
C ASP A 34 -6.67 -2.67 -2.80
N VAL A 35 -5.80 -2.20 -1.91
CA VAL A 35 -5.81 -0.85 -1.34
C VAL A 35 -4.66 -0.06 -1.94
N ARG A 36 -4.90 1.17 -2.39
CA ARG A 36 -3.90 1.98 -3.09
C ARG A 36 -3.55 3.21 -2.28
N TYR A 37 -2.27 3.54 -2.26
CA TYR A 37 -1.72 4.71 -1.60
C TYR A 37 -0.77 5.46 -2.54
N ASN A 38 -0.73 6.78 -2.41
CA ASN A 38 0.36 7.61 -2.93
C ASN A 38 1.39 7.82 -1.82
N VAL A 39 2.60 7.30 -1.99
CA VAL A 39 3.62 7.31 -0.92
C VAL A 39 4.81 8.17 -1.30
N GLU A 40 5.29 8.96 -0.35
CA GLU A 40 6.63 9.56 -0.46
C GLU A 40 7.71 8.51 -0.18
N GLU A 41 8.84 8.60 -0.87
CA GLU A 41 9.97 7.69 -0.66
C GLU A 41 11.08 8.35 0.16
N ALA A 42 11.44 7.73 1.27
CA ALA A 42 12.63 8.08 2.05
C ALA A 42 13.76 7.10 1.73
N GLN A 43 14.85 7.60 1.16
CA GLN A 43 15.97 6.80 0.67
C GLN A 43 17.32 7.23 1.27
N THR A 44 17.56 8.54 1.45
CA THR A 44 18.81 9.00 2.06
C THR A 44 18.76 8.91 3.58
N PRO A 45 19.91 8.86 4.28
CA PRO A 45 19.92 8.88 5.75
C PRO A 45 19.13 10.04 6.34
N GLU A 46 19.20 11.23 5.74
CA GLU A 46 18.46 12.41 6.19
C GLU A 46 16.95 12.28 5.97
N GLU A 47 16.52 11.66 4.86
CA GLU A 47 15.11 11.39 4.59
C GLU A 47 14.56 10.33 5.55
N LEU A 48 15.33 9.26 5.79
CA LEU A 48 14.98 8.18 6.73
C LEU A 48 14.88 8.69 8.17
N GLU A 49 15.81 9.54 8.61
CA GLU A 49 15.76 10.13 9.96
C GLU A 49 14.58 11.09 10.13
N LYS A 50 14.27 11.87 9.07
CA LYS A 50 13.21 12.87 9.12
C LYS A 50 11.80 12.25 9.08
N GLY A 51 11.57 11.25 8.24
CA GLY A 51 10.25 10.65 8.05
C GLY A 51 9.11 11.66 7.89
N LEU A 52 8.01 11.45 8.62
CA LEU A 52 6.84 12.32 8.67
C LEU A 52 6.89 13.41 9.78
N MET A 53 8.06 13.70 10.35
CA MET A 53 8.22 14.70 11.41
C MET A 53 7.63 16.07 11.04
N ASN A 54 7.09 16.75 12.06
CA ASN A 54 6.57 18.11 12.05
C ASN A 54 5.35 18.37 11.14
N ARG A 55 4.79 17.34 10.50
CA ARG A 55 3.55 17.46 9.72
C ARG A 55 2.34 17.58 10.64
N ASP A 56 1.41 18.46 10.27
CA ASP A 56 0.14 18.63 10.99
C ASP A 56 -0.96 17.67 10.50
N SER A 57 -0.78 17.11 9.30
CA SER A 57 -1.71 16.16 8.68
C SER A 57 -1.01 15.32 7.61
N LEU A 58 -1.55 14.14 7.34
CA LEU A 58 -1.27 13.32 6.16
C LEU A 58 -2.57 13.15 5.38
N ALA A 59 -2.52 13.28 4.05
CA ALA A 59 -3.70 13.12 3.22
C ALA A 59 -4.26 11.69 3.33
N ALA A 60 -5.55 11.52 3.04
CA ALA A 60 -6.14 10.19 2.90
C ALA A 60 -5.44 9.44 1.76
N ASP A 61 -5.36 8.11 1.89
CA ASP A 61 -4.74 7.22 0.91
C ASP A 61 -3.31 7.66 0.54
N SER A 62 -2.60 8.22 1.52
CA SER A 62 -1.22 8.67 1.39
C SER A 62 -0.35 8.08 2.51
N GLY A 63 0.96 8.06 2.28
CA GLY A 63 1.90 7.52 3.26
C GLY A 63 3.34 7.84 2.92
N MET A 64 4.25 7.14 3.59
CA MET A 64 5.67 7.14 3.29
C MET A 64 6.21 5.72 3.29
N ILE A 65 7.10 5.41 2.35
CA ILE A 65 7.88 4.17 2.34
C ILE A 65 9.35 4.49 2.61
N PHE A 66 9.91 3.83 3.61
CA PHE A 66 11.31 3.88 3.98
C PHE A 66 12.02 2.75 3.24
N ASN A 67 12.96 3.10 2.34
CA ASN A 67 13.81 2.13 1.66
C ASN A 67 15.00 1.79 2.56
N LEU A 68 15.08 0.54 3.01
CA LEU A 68 16.11 0.07 3.93
C LEU A 68 17.04 -0.96 3.27
N ALA A 69 17.05 -1.07 1.95
CA ALA A 69 17.82 -2.09 1.22
C ALA A 69 19.34 -2.00 1.47
N ASP A 70 19.86 -0.79 1.66
CA ASP A 70 21.29 -0.55 1.93
C ASP A 70 21.59 -0.40 3.43
N VAL A 71 20.62 -0.67 4.31
CA VAL A 71 20.80 -0.63 5.78
C VAL A 71 21.16 -2.02 6.30
N GLU A 72 22.41 -2.19 6.74
CA GLU A 72 22.95 -3.51 7.14
C GLU A 72 22.36 -4.04 8.46
N ASN A 73 21.83 -3.16 9.32
CA ASN A 73 21.36 -3.51 10.65
C ASN A 73 19.84 -3.40 10.76
N GLN A 74 19.29 -4.09 11.76
CA GLN A 74 17.90 -3.91 12.16
C GLN A 74 17.63 -2.43 12.49
N VAL A 75 16.55 -1.89 11.95
CA VAL A 75 16.13 -0.51 12.23
C VAL A 75 15.20 -0.45 13.44
N ALA A 76 15.25 0.68 14.13
CA ALA A 76 14.25 1.08 15.11
C ALA A 76 13.52 2.31 14.55
N MET A 77 12.19 2.25 14.55
CA MET A 77 11.34 3.40 14.25
C MET A 77 10.93 4.09 15.55
N TRP A 78 10.48 5.33 15.46
CA TRP A 78 9.95 6.11 16.59
C TRP A 78 9.00 7.19 16.08
N MET A 79 8.34 7.90 16.98
CA MET A 79 7.39 8.97 16.66
C MET A 79 7.88 10.35 17.10
N LYS A 80 9.20 10.49 17.32
CA LYS A 80 9.80 11.76 17.74
C LYS A 80 9.44 12.85 16.74
N ASP A 81 8.95 13.99 17.25
CA ASP A 81 8.49 15.14 16.45
C ASP A 81 7.38 14.84 15.42
N THR A 82 6.79 13.64 15.42
CA THR A 82 5.66 13.25 14.57
C THR A 82 4.35 13.48 15.30
N LYS A 83 3.54 14.44 14.82
CA LYS A 83 2.30 14.89 15.48
C LYS A 83 1.08 14.04 15.12
N ILE A 84 1.11 13.40 13.95
CA ILE A 84 0.04 12.55 13.43
C ILE A 84 0.23 11.12 13.94
N PRO A 85 -0.82 10.43 14.43
CA PRO A 85 -0.72 9.01 14.76
C PRO A 85 -0.62 8.19 13.47
N LEU A 86 0.20 7.14 13.48
CA LEU A 86 0.51 6.35 12.29
C LEU A 86 0.31 4.85 12.53
N ASP A 87 -0.03 4.13 11.47
CA ASP A 87 0.19 2.68 11.41
C ASP A 87 1.53 2.43 10.69
N MET A 88 2.35 1.52 11.21
CA MET A 88 3.64 1.14 10.61
C MET A 88 3.62 -0.31 10.16
N LEU A 89 3.93 -0.54 8.88
CA LEU A 89 3.96 -1.87 8.28
C LEU A 89 5.40 -2.22 7.89
N PHE A 90 5.95 -3.25 8.52
CA PHE A 90 7.30 -3.72 8.25
C PHE A 90 7.24 -4.83 7.21
N VAL A 91 8.03 -4.67 6.14
CA VAL A 91 7.93 -5.45 4.90
C VAL A 91 9.27 -6.08 4.59
N ASN A 92 9.25 -7.38 4.26
CA ASN A 92 10.45 -8.13 3.89
C ASN A 92 10.77 -8.00 2.39
N SER A 93 11.85 -8.66 1.95
CA SER A 93 12.32 -8.59 0.55
C SER A 93 11.35 -9.13 -0.49
N ASN A 94 10.41 -9.98 -0.10
CA ASN A 94 9.37 -10.50 -0.99
C ASN A 94 8.13 -9.58 -1.04
N GLY A 95 8.22 -8.37 -0.49
CA GLY A 95 7.09 -7.45 -0.38
C GLY A 95 6.02 -7.91 0.62
N ARG A 96 6.32 -8.83 1.54
CA ARG A 96 5.33 -9.36 2.49
C ARG A 96 5.40 -8.61 3.81
N ILE A 97 4.24 -8.17 4.31
CA ILE A 97 4.13 -7.57 5.64
C ILE A 97 4.35 -8.67 6.67
N PHE A 98 5.31 -8.47 7.57
CA PHE A 98 5.64 -9.47 8.60
C PHE A 98 5.45 -8.95 10.03
N PHE A 99 5.38 -7.62 10.20
CA PHE A 99 5.10 -6.99 11.48
C PHE A 99 4.32 -5.69 11.27
N ILE A 100 3.41 -5.39 12.19
CA ILE A 100 2.56 -4.19 12.13
C ILE A 100 2.54 -3.58 13.53
N GLU A 101 2.81 -2.29 13.61
CA GLU A 101 2.53 -1.46 14.79
C GLU A 101 1.34 -0.55 14.44
N GLU A 102 0.18 -0.79 15.05
CA GLU A 102 -1.02 0.03 14.82
C GLU A 102 -1.08 1.18 15.80
N ASN A 103 -1.52 2.36 15.34
CA ASN A 103 -1.76 3.54 16.19
C ASN A 103 -0.52 3.97 17.01
N ALA A 104 0.65 4.00 16.38
CA ALA A 104 1.88 4.51 16.99
C ALA A 104 1.66 5.91 17.60
N THR A 105 2.15 6.09 18.83
CA THR A 105 1.80 7.25 19.66
C THR A 105 2.56 8.51 19.22
N PRO A 106 1.88 9.61 18.86
CA PRO A 106 2.54 10.86 18.48
C PRO A 106 3.55 11.36 19.52
N MET A 107 4.65 11.93 19.05
CA MET A 107 5.75 12.48 19.86
C MET A 107 6.49 11.46 20.75
N SER A 108 6.17 10.17 20.68
CA SER A 108 6.84 9.15 21.48
C SER A 108 8.27 8.89 20.98
N GLU A 109 9.22 8.83 21.90
CA GLU A 109 10.60 8.39 21.63
C GLU A 109 10.80 6.89 21.96
N GLU A 110 9.73 6.16 22.30
CA GLU A 110 9.79 4.70 22.43
C GLU A 110 10.15 4.07 21.09
N LEU A 111 11.09 3.12 21.13
CA LEU A 111 11.58 2.45 19.93
C LEU A 111 10.65 1.32 19.52
N ILE A 112 10.22 1.35 18.27
CA ILE A 112 9.42 0.31 17.61
C ILE A 112 10.39 -0.54 16.80
N ILE A 113 10.58 -1.80 17.20
CA ILE A 113 11.55 -2.72 16.61
C ILE A 113 10.81 -3.99 16.20
N ALA A 114 10.78 -4.28 14.90
CA ALA A 114 10.24 -5.53 14.36
C ALA A 114 11.14 -6.72 14.78
N PRO A 115 10.62 -7.95 14.86
CA PRO A 115 11.40 -9.12 15.31
C PRO A 115 12.54 -9.53 14.35
N GLU A 116 12.49 -9.07 13.10
CA GLU A 116 13.45 -9.37 12.03
C GLU A 116 13.79 -8.08 11.25
N PRO A 117 14.94 -8.00 10.57
CA PRO A 117 15.26 -6.86 9.71
C PRO A 117 14.23 -6.68 8.58
N ALA A 118 13.74 -5.46 8.41
CA ALA A 118 12.83 -5.11 7.33
C ALA A 118 13.60 -4.58 6.11
N LEU A 119 13.10 -4.90 4.91
CA LEU A 119 13.59 -4.27 3.67
C LEU A 119 12.93 -2.90 3.46
N ALA A 120 11.69 -2.75 3.93
CA ALA A 120 11.00 -1.48 3.95
C ALA A 120 10.09 -1.35 5.17
N VAL A 121 9.82 -0.11 5.56
CA VAL A 121 8.74 0.25 6.49
C VAL A 121 7.79 1.17 5.75
N ILE A 122 6.48 0.99 5.93
CA ILE A 122 5.46 1.88 5.36
C ILE A 122 4.75 2.55 6.53
N GLU A 123 4.70 3.88 6.52
CA GLU A 123 3.89 4.68 7.43
C GLU A 123 2.60 5.13 6.75
N LEU A 124 1.46 4.81 7.35
CA LEU A 124 0.11 5.20 6.90
C LEU A 124 -0.61 5.97 8.02
N ASN A 125 -1.75 6.60 7.71
CA ASN A 125 -2.59 7.18 8.76
C ASN A 125 -3.03 6.09 9.75
N ALA A 126 -3.00 6.39 11.05
CA ALA A 126 -3.49 5.44 12.05
C ALA A 126 -4.94 5.02 11.79
N GLY A 127 -5.17 3.71 11.90
CA GLY A 127 -6.47 3.08 11.67
C GLY A 127 -6.71 2.63 10.24
N ASP A 128 -5.82 2.93 9.27
CA ASP A 128 -5.93 2.40 7.92
C ASP A 128 -5.76 0.88 7.90
N VAL A 129 -4.91 0.31 8.75
CA VAL A 129 -4.76 -1.15 8.91
C VAL A 129 -6.12 -1.78 9.22
N LYS A 130 -6.80 -1.28 10.25
CA LYS A 130 -8.11 -1.78 10.66
C LYS A 130 -9.20 -1.50 9.63
N LYS A 131 -9.23 -0.28 9.06
CA LYS A 131 -10.24 0.17 8.08
C LYS A 131 -10.23 -0.70 6.83
N HIS A 132 -9.05 -1.10 6.38
CA HIS A 132 -8.87 -1.87 5.15
C HIS A 132 -8.68 -3.38 5.39
N GLY A 133 -8.57 -3.81 6.64
CA GLY A 133 -8.36 -5.21 7.00
C GLY A 133 -6.99 -5.72 6.55
N ILE A 134 -5.98 -4.85 6.60
CA ILE A 134 -4.59 -5.21 6.28
C ILE A 134 -4.04 -6.10 7.39
N LYS A 135 -3.32 -7.16 7.02
CA LYS A 135 -2.81 -8.17 7.94
C LYS A 135 -1.37 -8.54 7.64
N ILE A 136 -0.72 -9.11 8.66
CA ILE A 136 0.54 -9.85 8.46
C ILE A 136 0.31 -10.93 7.41
N GLY A 137 1.22 -10.99 6.44
CA GLY A 137 1.16 -11.88 5.29
C GLY A 137 0.58 -11.25 4.03
N ASP A 138 -0.04 -10.07 4.10
CA ASP A 138 -0.46 -9.32 2.90
C ASP A 138 0.76 -8.86 2.08
N THR A 139 0.52 -8.58 0.80
CA THR A 139 1.59 -8.26 -0.15
C THR A 139 1.55 -6.80 -0.56
N VAL A 140 2.67 -6.13 -0.43
CA VAL A 140 2.94 -4.78 -0.90
C VAL A 140 3.55 -4.86 -2.29
N LYS A 141 3.00 -4.07 -3.21
CA LYS A 141 3.52 -3.85 -4.56
C LYS A 141 3.93 -2.39 -4.69
N HIS A 142 5.21 -2.18 -5.00
CA HIS A 142 5.82 -0.88 -5.22
C HIS A 142 7.07 -1.09 -6.08
N HIS A 143 7.41 -0.15 -6.96
CA HIS A 143 8.51 -0.30 -7.92
C HIS A 143 9.86 -0.61 -7.26
N PHE A 144 10.08 -0.10 -6.04
CA PHE A 144 11.21 -0.46 -5.18
C PHE A 144 11.48 -1.97 -5.09
N PHE A 145 10.45 -2.80 -4.90
CA PHE A 145 10.64 -4.24 -4.75
C PHE A 145 11.03 -4.91 -6.07
N ASP A 146 10.55 -4.38 -7.21
CA ASP A 146 10.92 -4.86 -8.53
C ASP A 146 12.39 -4.54 -8.83
N GLU A 147 12.83 -3.32 -8.51
CA GLU A 147 14.21 -2.87 -8.65
C GLU A 147 15.17 -3.63 -7.73
N PHE A 148 14.78 -3.81 -6.46
CA PHE A 148 15.56 -4.58 -5.49
C PHE A 148 15.78 -6.02 -5.96
N ASN A 149 14.71 -6.69 -6.37
CA ASN A 149 14.80 -8.07 -6.85
C ASN A 149 15.70 -8.16 -8.08
N LYS A 150 15.57 -7.23 -9.05
CA LYS A 150 16.44 -7.19 -10.23
C LYS A 150 17.91 -7.02 -9.87
N LYS A 151 18.24 -6.11 -8.93
CA LYS A 151 19.62 -5.91 -8.45
C LYS A 151 20.18 -7.18 -7.82
N VAL A 152 19.41 -7.86 -6.99
CA VAL A 152 19.81 -9.16 -6.40
C VAL A 152 20.09 -10.20 -7.48
N TYR A 153 19.27 -10.29 -8.53
CA TYR A 153 19.51 -11.22 -9.65
C TYR A 153 20.80 -10.90 -10.42
N GLU A 154 21.05 -9.62 -10.69
CA GLU A 154 22.24 -9.15 -11.41
C GLU A 154 23.52 -9.40 -10.60
N ASP A 155 23.51 -9.11 -9.30
CA ASP A 155 24.65 -9.29 -8.40
C ASP A 155 24.95 -10.78 -8.12
N GLU A 156 23.93 -11.65 -8.11
CA GLU A 156 24.10 -13.10 -7.95
C GLU A 156 24.45 -13.85 -9.26
N GLY A 157 24.48 -13.17 -10.40
CA GLY A 157 24.75 -13.79 -11.71
C GLY A 157 23.68 -14.78 -12.18
N LYS A 158 22.44 -14.68 -11.66
CA LYS A 158 21.30 -15.49 -12.09
C LYS A 158 20.46 -14.72 -13.09
N GLN A 159 20.30 -15.27 -14.29
CA GLN A 159 19.46 -14.67 -15.34
C GLN A 159 18.02 -14.54 -14.82
N PRO A 160 17.35 -13.38 -14.95
CA PRO A 160 15.97 -13.22 -14.49
C PRO A 160 15.06 -14.22 -15.21
N PRO A 161 13.95 -14.66 -14.59
CA PRO A 161 12.92 -15.41 -15.30
C PRO A 161 12.54 -14.62 -16.55
N ARG A 162 12.57 -15.23 -17.75
CA ARG A 162 12.01 -14.60 -18.94
C ARG A 162 10.57 -14.24 -18.60
N GLU A 163 10.22 -12.97 -18.68
CA GLU A 163 8.84 -12.56 -18.86
C GLU A 163 8.31 -13.37 -20.05
N GLU A 164 7.46 -14.36 -19.81
CA GLU A 164 6.79 -15.04 -20.91
C GLU A 164 5.89 -14.00 -21.57
N GLU A 165 6.24 -13.64 -22.81
CA GLU A 165 5.48 -12.77 -23.68
C GLU A 165 4.03 -13.28 -23.80
N SER A 166 3.13 -12.77 -22.95
CA SER A 166 1.70 -12.88 -23.17
C SER A 166 1.29 -11.85 -24.22
N ASN A 167 1.71 -12.07 -25.47
CA ASN A 167 1.07 -11.44 -26.63
C ASN A 167 1.49 -12.12 -27.94
N SER A 168 0.71 -13.11 -28.39
CA SER A 168 -0.06 -13.01 -29.64
C SER A 168 -0.59 -14.39 -30.02
N VAL A 169 -1.86 -14.66 -29.75
CA VAL A 169 -2.64 -15.56 -30.62
C VAL A 169 -3.59 -14.65 -31.36
N SER A 170 -3.13 -14.21 -32.53
CA SER A 170 -3.93 -13.55 -33.54
C SER A 170 -4.99 -14.53 -34.02
N SER A 171 -6.25 -14.12 -33.90
CA SER A 171 -7.40 -14.68 -34.58
C SER A 171 -7.11 -14.86 -36.07
N GLN A 172 -7.34 -16.05 -36.60
CA GLN A 172 -7.63 -16.25 -38.02
C GLN A 172 -8.92 -17.04 -38.16
N GLU A 173 -9.70 -16.57 -39.11
CA GLU A 173 -11.10 -16.85 -39.41
C GLU A 173 -11.34 -18.30 -39.86
N VAL A 174 -12.47 -18.86 -39.45
CA VAL A 174 -13.20 -19.82 -40.28
C VAL A 174 -14.63 -19.31 -40.41
N GLN A 175 -14.92 -18.73 -41.57
CA GLN A 175 -16.27 -18.60 -42.09
C GLN A 175 -16.67 -19.96 -42.64
N GLU A 176 -17.78 -20.52 -42.17
CA GLU A 176 -18.60 -21.39 -43.01
C GLU A 176 -20.08 -21.19 -42.71
N ASP A 177 -20.81 -20.95 -43.79
CA ASP A 177 -22.21 -20.60 -43.91
C ASP A 177 -23.17 -21.67 -43.34
N ALA A 178 -24.21 -21.23 -42.63
CA ALA A 178 -25.59 -21.67 -42.86
C ALA A 178 -26.59 -20.87 -42.01
N GLN A 179 -27.47 -20.12 -42.69
CA GLN A 179 -28.64 -19.45 -42.13
C GLN A 179 -29.82 -20.43 -41.91
N PRO A 180 -30.89 -20.00 -41.20
CA PRO A 180 -31.61 -20.76 -40.17
C PRO A 180 -32.96 -21.34 -40.65
N GLN A 181 -33.69 -22.06 -39.77
CA GLN A 181 -35.12 -21.80 -39.50
C GLN A 181 -35.68 -22.55 -38.25
N PRO A 182 -36.80 -22.08 -37.66
CA PRO A 182 -37.16 -22.23 -36.24
C PRO A 182 -38.40 -23.12 -35.97
N ALA A 183 -38.61 -23.50 -34.69
CA ALA A 183 -39.89 -23.84 -34.01
C ALA A 183 -39.56 -24.48 -32.64
N ALA A 184 -40.24 -24.30 -31.51
CA ALA A 184 -41.43 -23.54 -31.13
C ALA A 184 -41.49 -23.37 -29.59
N ALA A 185 -42.12 -22.26 -29.15
CA ALA A 185 -42.97 -22.01 -27.97
C ALA A 185 -43.12 -23.14 -26.91
N GLU A 186 -42.74 -22.92 -25.64
CA GLU A 186 -43.57 -22.47 -24.47
C GLU A 186 -44.38 -23.60 -23.76
N PRO A 187 -44.90 -23.43 -22.50
CA PRO A 187 -44.44 -22.62 -21.37
C PRO A 187 -44.47 -23.38 -20.00
N ALA A 188 -44.14 -22.63 -18.95
CA ALA A 188 -44.05 -22.96 -17.52
C ALA A 188 -45.34 -23.40 -16.80
N SER A 189 -45.17 -23.98 -15.59
CA SER A 189 -45.89 -23.69 -14.32
C SER A 189 -45.94 -24.93 -13.37
N PRO A 190 -46.23 -24.82 -12.06
CA PRO A 190 -46.01 -23.71 -11.14
C PRO A 190 -45.41 -24.12 -9.75
N SER A 191 -45.09 -23.08 -8.98
CA SER A 191 -44.98 -22.93 -7.53
C SER A 191 -45.53 -24.03 -6.60
N ASP A 192 -44.79 -24.30 -5.53
CA ASP A 192 -45.40 -24.70 -4.25
C ASP A 192 -44.90 -23.78 -3.13
N GLU A 193 -45.87 -23.11 -2.49
CA GLU A 193 -45.72 -22.26 -1.33
C GLU A 193 -45.56 -23.11 -0.05
N GLY A 194 -44.82 -22.61 0.93
CA GLY A 194 -44.78 -23.28 2.24
C GLY A 194 -43.82 -22.68 3.26
N SER A 195 -44.01 -21.42 3.64
CA SER A 195 -43.68 -20.95 5.01
C SER A 195 -44.63 -21.64 6.01
N PRO A 196 -44.29 -21.85 7.31
CA PRO A 196 -43.83 -20.76 8.17
C PRO A 196 -42.80 -21.12 9.28
N ALA A 197 -42.06 -20.10 9.75
CA ALA A 197 -41.60 -19.99 11.14
C ALA A 197 -42.83 -19.67 12.03
N PRO A 198 -42.90 -20.03 13.33
CA PRO A 198 -42.03 -19.45 14.37
C PRO A 198 -41.70 -20.51 15.47
N GLN A 199 -40.87 -20.28 16.49
CA GLN A 199 -41.23 -19.58 17.72
C GLN A 199 -40.07 -19.65 18.73
N ASP A 200 -39.82 -18.49 19.35
CA ASP A 200 -39.34 -18.25 20.72
C ASP A 200 -38.92 -19.43 21.63
N GLY A 201 -37.71 -19.29 22.18
CA GLY A 201 -37.24 -20.04 23.34
C GLY A 201 -36.74 -19.10 24.42
N GLU A 202 -37.66 -18.44 25.11
CA GLU A 202 -37.44 -17.70 26.35
C GLU A 202 -37.57 -18.68 27.52
N MET A 203 -36.48 -18.99 28.25
CA MET A 203 -36.54 -19.48 29.65
C MET A 203 -35.23 -19.23 30.42
N ASN A 204 -35.26 -18.15 31.22
CA ASN A 204 -35.20 -18.18 32.68
C ASN A 204 -34.04 -18.91 33.42
N LYS A 205 -33.31 -18.09 34.20
CA LYS A 205 -33.21 -18.08 35.69
C LYS A 205 -31.87 -18.47 36.34
N THR A 206 -31.50 -17.64 37.35
CA THR A 206 -30.72 -17.95 38.58
C THR A 206 -29.22 -18.22 38.38
N GLU A 207 -28.23 -17.78 39.18
CA GLU A 207 -28.07 -17.41 40.61
C GLU A 207 -26.88 -16.41 40.68
N LYS A 208 -26.94 -15.29 41.41
CA LYS A 208 -26.50 -15.13 42.81
C LYS A 208 -25.16 -15.82 43.15
N VAL A 209 -24.04 -15.08 43.25
CA VAL A 209 -23.10 -15.18 44.39
C VAL A 209 -22.44 -13.83 44.63
N LEU A 210 -22.43 -13.48 45.90
CA LEU A 210 -21.85 -12.35 46.60
C LEU A 210 -20.61 -12.88 47.35
N SER A 211 -19.46 -12.22 47.23
CA SER A 211 -18.35 -12.21 48.22
C SER A 211 -17.22 -11.39 47.60
N GLU A 212 -17.04 -10.13 48.01
CA GLU A 212 -16.10 -9.64 49.04
C GLU A 212 -14.93 -8.91 48.37
#